data_AF-A0AAV6TDB7-F1
#
_entry.id   AF-A0AAV6TDB7-F1
#
_cell.length_a   1.000
_cell.length_b   1.000
_cell.length_c   1.000
_cell.angle_alpha   90.00
_cell.angle_beta   90.00
_cell.angle_gamma   90.00
#
_symmetry.space_group_name_H-M   'P 1'
#
loop_
_entity.id
_entity.type
_entity.pdbx_description
1 polymer ?
#
loop_
_entity_poly.entity_id
_entity_poly.type
_entity_poly.pdbx_seq_one_letter_code
_entity_poly.pdbx_strand_id
1 'polypeptide(L)'
;MTVFIFDDVIKEYPLISIDNFLEKSSNFQSTVFFLSHCHEDHMRGLANDKFFDLLESRGFSRLYVSDVSEHLLKNDEKYCHLSKYLVFT
;
A
#
# COMPACT_ATOMS: atom_id res chain seq x y z
N MET A 1 19.09 -10.34 0.84
CA MET A 1 17.80 -10.41 0.13
C MET A 1 17.58 -9.04 -0.46
N THR A 2 17.67 -8.92 -1.79
CA THR A 2 17.66 -7.62 -2.48
C THR A 2 16.24 -7.07 -2.44
N VAL A 3 15.99 -6.10 -1.56
CA VAL A 3 14.69 -5.44 -1.47
C VAL A 3 14.69 -4.30 -2.46
N PHE A 4 13.86 -4.40 -3.50
CA PHE A 4 13.69 -3.33 -4.47
C PHE A 4 12.70 -2.31 -3.91
N ILE A 5 13.21 -1.30 -3.21
CA ILE A 5 12.44 -0.08 -2.92
C ILE A 5 12.38 0.71 -4.22
N PHE A 6 11.22 0.71 -4.87
CA PHE A 6 10.98 1.59 -6.01
C PHE A 6 10.36 2.88 -5.48
N ASP A 7 11.20 3.87 -5.20
CA ASP A 7 10.76 5.24 -4.86
C ASP A 7 10.04 5.92 -6.04
N ASP A 8 10.16 5.36 -7.24
CA ASP A 8 9.60 5.87 -8.49
C ASP A 8 8.53 4.95 -9.06
N VAL A 9 7.66 5.52 -9.88
CA VAL A 9 6.58 4.79 -10.55
C VAL A 9 7.21 3.87 -11.60
N ILE A 10 6.76 2.61 -11.67
CA ILE A 10 7.20 1.70 -12.74
C ILE A 10 6.73 2.30 -14.07
N LYS A 11 7.66 2.71 -14.94
CA LYS A 11 7.33 3.42 -16.20
C LYS A 11 6.41 2.60 -17.11
N GLU A 12 6.55 1.28 -17.06
CA GLU A 12 5.73 0.33 -17.80
C GLU A 12 4.31 0.19 -17.20
N TYR A 13 4.14 0.48 -15.90
CA TYR A 13 2.88 0.35 -15.18
C TYR A 13 2.63 1.56 -14.27
N PRO A 14 2.23 2.71 -14.83
CA PRO A 14 2.11 3.96 -14.07
C PRO A 14 0.98 3.99 -13.03
N LEU A 15 0.12 2.98 -13.05
CA LEU A 15 -1.01 2.82 -12.14
C LEU A 15 -0.72 1.87 -10.98
N ILE A 16 0.49 1.30 -10.93
CA ILE A 16 0.93 0.34 -9.91
C ILE A 16 2.02 1.00 -9.06
N SER A 17 1.83 0.99 -7.74
CA SER A 17 2.85 1.42 -6.78
C SER A 17 3.18 0.32 -5.80
N ILE A 18 4.47 0.19 -5.47
CA ILE A 18 4.99 -0.85 -4.59
C ILE A 18 5.73 -0.17 -3.43
N ASP A 19 5.39 -0.52 -2.19
CA ASP A 19 6.03 -0.05 -0.94
C ASP A 19 6.15 1.48 -0.76
N ASN A 20 5.41 2.28 -1.52
CA ASN A 20 5.40 3.74 -1.43
C ASN A 20 3.97 4.28 -1.39
N PHE A 21 3.51 4.63 -0.18
CA PHE A 21 2.17 5.13 0.09
C PHE A 21 2.17 6.61 0.51
N LEU A 22 3.27 7.32 0.27
CA LEU A 22 3.40 8.72 0.64
C LEU A 22 2.59 9.61 -0.31
N GLU A 23 1.77 10.48 0.26
CA GLU A 23 0.95 11.47 -0.47
C GLU A 23 1.77 12.32 -1.46
N LYS A 24 3.00 12.68 -1.09
CA LYS A 24 3.87 13.53 -1.92
C LYS A 24 4.56 12.77 -3.06
N SER A 25 4.37 11.46 -3.15
CA SER A 25 4.94 10.66 -4.22
C SER A 25 4.05 10.70 -5.46
N SER A 26 4.66 10.68 -6.65
CA SER A 26 3.97 10.44 -7.92
C SER A 26 3.15 9.13 -7.90
N ASN A 27 3.54 8.19 -7.03
CA ASN A 27 2.84 6.95 -6.70
C ASN A 27 1.44 7.12 -6.12
N PHE A 28 1.10 8.29 -5.56
CA PHE A 28 -0.24 8.54 -5.02
C PHE A 28 -1.32 8.65 -6.11
N GLN A 29 -0.93 8.69 -7.40
CA GLN A 29 -1.89 8.59 -8.50
C GLN A 29 -2.20 7.15 -8.93
N SER A 30 -1.57 6.15 -8.31
CA SER A 30 -1.82 4.75 -8.62
C SER A 30 -3.21 4.28 -8.18
N THR A 31 -3.69 3.23 -8.82
CA THR A 31 -4.94 2.54 -8.46
C THR A 31 -4.64 1.21 -7.80
N VAL A 32 -3.51 0.58 -8.08
CA VAL A 32 -3.12 -0.68 -7.49
C VAL A 32 -1.87 -0.48 -6.64
N PHE A 33 -1.93 -0.96 -5.40
CA PHE A 33 -0.85 -0.83 -4.45
C PHE A 33 -0.38 -2.23 -4.04
N PHE A 34 0.93 -2.43 -3.92
CA PHE A 34 1.52 -3.67 -3.41
C PHE A 34 2.39 -3.37 -2.19
N LEU A 35 2.26 -4.20 -1.17
CA LEU A 35 3.17 -4.26 -0.04
C LEU A 35 3.96 -5.56 -0.13
N SER A 36 5.26 -5.46 -0.35
CA SER A 36 6.12 -6.63 -0.48
C SER A 36 6.30 -7.36 0.86
N HIS A 37 6.44 -6.61 1.95
CA HIS A 37 6.56 -7.16 3.31
C HIS A 37 6.23 -6.11 4.38
N CYS A 38 5.83 -6.60 5.56
CA CYS A 38 5.40 -5.80 6.69
C CYS A 38 6.59 -5.36 7.57
N HIS A 39 7.43 -4.44 7.07
CA HIS A 39 8.44 -3.75 7.87
C HIS A 39 8.15 -2.24 7.94
N GLU A 40 8.51 -1.59 9.05
CA GLU A 40 8.19 -0.18 9.30
C GLU A 40 8.72 0.79 8.22
N ASP A 41 9.83 0.47 7.58
CA ASP A 41 10.44 1.25 6.50
C ASP A 41 9.64 1.19 5.19
N HIS A 42 8.87 0.12 4.96
CA HIS A 42 8.03 -0.08 3.78
C HIS A 42 6.56 0.33 3.99
N MET A 43 6.12 0.51 5.23
CA MET A 43 4.74 0.89 5.58
C MET A 43 4.56 2.40 5.70
N ARG A 44 5.51 3.19 5.18
CA ARG A 44 5.49 4.65 5.30
C ARG A 44 4.36 5.25 4.48
N GLY A 45 3.50 6.00 5.16
CA GLY A 45 2.29 6.59 4.56
C GLY A 45 1.07 5.68 4.57
N LEU A 46 1.23 4.41 4.95
CA LEU A 46 0.13 3.44 4.98
C LEU A 46 -0.91 3.79 6.06
N ALA A 47 -0.47 4.22 7.24
CA ALA A 47 -1.36 4.65 8.33
C ALA A 47 -1.93 6.08 8.16
N ASN A 48 -1.69 6.73 7.01
CA ASN A 48 -2.14 8.09 6.80
C ASN A 48 -3.60 8.09 6.34
N ASP A 49 -4.45 8.89 6.99
CA ASP A 49 -5.87 9.03 6.65
C ASP A 49 -6.07 9.36 5.17
N LYS A 50 -5.15 10.13 4.57
CA LYS A 50 -5.21 10.46 3.14
C LYS A 50 -5.11 9.25 2.23
N PHE A 51 -4.33 8.24 2.62
CA PHE A 51 -4.24 7.00 1.85
C PHE A 51 -5.55 6.22 1.94
N PHE A 52 -6.16 6.16 3.12
CA PHE A 52 -7.49 5.59 3.30
C PHE A 52 -8.55 6.33 2.46
N ASP A 53 -8.58 7.66 2.52
CA ASP A 53 -9.49 8.50 1.73
C ASP A 53 -9.32 8.24 0.22
N LEU A 54 -8.08 8.03 -0.23
CA LEU A 54 -7.79 7.68 -1.62
C LEU A 54 -8.36 6.31 -1.99
N LEU A 55 -8.21 5.31 -1.11
CA LEU A 55 -8.76 3.97 -1.34
C LEU A 55 -10.30 4.02 -1.40
N GLU A 56 -10.92 4.77 -0.49
CA GLU A 56 -12.36 4.94 -0.42
C GLU A 56 -12.91 5.71 -1.64
N SER A 57 -12.29 6.84 -1.98
CA SER A 57 -12.72 7.73 -3.08
C SER A 57 -12.62 7.06 -4.45
N ARG A 58 -11.59 6.24 -4.67
CA ARG A 58 -11.33 5.64 -5.99
C ARG A 58 -12.11 4.36 -6.27
N GLY A 59 -12.75 3.73 -5.26
CA GLY A 59 -13.67 2.59 -5.36
C GLY A 59 -13.08 1.27 -5.90
N PHE A 60 -12.11 1.33 -6.79
CA PHE A 60 -11.39 0.20 -7.39
C PHE A 60 -9.96 0.08 -6.87
N SER A 61 -9.51 0.99 -6.02
CA SER A 61 -8.16 0.92 -5.47
C SER A 61 -8.04 -0.20 -4.45
N ARG A 62 -6.99 -1.03 -4.59
CA ARG A 62 -6.74 -2.17 -3.71
C ARG A 62 -5.29 -2.26 -3.31
N LEU A 63 -5.06 -2.76 -2.10
CA LEU A 63 -3.74 -3.02 -1.55
C LEU A 63 -3.49 -4.53 -1.49
N TYR A 64 -2.56 -4.99 -2.31
CA TYR A 64 -2.13 -6.37 -2.38
C TYR A 64 -1.00 -6.63 -1.38
N VAL A 65 -1.18 -7.64 -0.55
CA VAL A 65 -0.30 -8.00 0.56
C VAL A 65 -0.11 -9.51 0.58
N SER A 66 0.94 -10.00 1.24
CA SER A 66 1.06 -11.42 1.55
C SER A 66 0.12 -11.81 2.70
N ASP A 67 -0.30 -13.09 2.76
CA ASP A 67 -1.16 -13.64 3.83
C ASP A 67 -0.69 -13.27 5.25
N VAL A 68 0.63 -13.33 5.48
CA VAL A 68 1.24 -13.00 6.77
C VAL A 68 1.11 -11.50 7.07
N SER A 69 1.35 -10.64 6.08
CA SER A 69 1.27 -9.19 6.26
C SER A 69 -0.19 -8.74 6.48
N GLU A 70 -1.14 -9.40 5.82
CA GLU A 70 -2.57 -9.16 6.02
C GLU A 70 -2.99 -9.43 7.46
N HIS A 71 -2.56 -10.55 8.04
CA HIS A 71 -2.86 -10.87 9.43
C HIS A 71 -2.24 -9.84 10.39
N LEU A 72 -1.01 -9.41 10.15
CA LEU A 72 -0.36 -8.39 10.96
C LEU A 72 -1.12 -7.06 10.91
N LEU A 73 -1.46 -6.59 9.71
CA LEU A 73 -2.20 -5.35 9.49
C LEU A 73 -3.60 -5.37 10.11
N LYS A 74 -4.29 -6.52 10.05
CA LYS A 74 -5.63 -6.68 10.65
C LYS A 74 -5.61 -6.68 12.17
N ASN A 75 -4.54 -7.17 12.79
CA ASN A 75 -4.41 -7.25 14.24
C ASN A 75 -3.82 -5.97 14.87
N ASP A 76 -3.32 -5.04 14.05
CA ASP A 76 -2.81 -3.76 14.51
C ASP A 76 -3.89 -2.67 14.43
N GLU A 77 -4.20 -2.03 15.57
CA GLU A 77 -5.21 -0.96 15.65
C GLU A 77 -4.90 0.23 14.73
N LYS A 78 -3.62 0.46 14.37
CA LYS A 78 -3.22 1.53 13.46
C LYS A 78 -3.64 1.26 12.02
N TYR A 79 -3.80 0.01 11.62
CA TYR A 79 -4.03 -0.37 10.22
C TYR A 79 -5.35 -1.13 10.00
N CYS A 80 -6.07 -1.45 11.08
CA CYS A 80 -7.32 -2.21 11.02
C CYS A 80 -8.37 -1.58 10.09
N HIS A 81 -8.36 -0.26 9.95
CA HIS A 81 -9.26 0.49 9.06
C HIS A 81 -9.02 0.20 7.56
N LEU A 82 -7.81 -0.23 7.19
CA LEU A 82 -7.46 -0.59 5.80
C LEU A 82 -7.91 -2.00 5.44
N SER A 83 -8.29 -2.83 6.41
CA SER A 83 -8.61 -4.26 6.24
C SER A 83 -9.66 -4.53 5.14
N LYS A 84 -10.56 -3.58 4.89
CA LYS A 84 -11.59 -3.66 3.84
C LYS A 84 -11.03 -3.62 2.42
N TYR A 85 -9.86 -3.02 2.24
CA TYR A 85 -9.22 -2.79 0.93
C TYR A 85 -8.02 -3.73 0.69
N LEU A 86 -7.67 -4.57 1.67
CA LEU A 86 -6.62 -5.55 1.55
C LEU A 86 -7.04 -6.71 0.66
N VAL A 87 -6.13 -7.13 -0.22
CA VAL A 87 -6.22 -8.35 -1.02
C VAL A 87 -4.99 -9.18 -0.71
N PHE A 88 -5.19 -10.40 -0.23
CA PHE A 88 -4.11 -11.35 0.01
C PHE A 88 -3.96 -12.29 -1.19
N THR A 89 -2.71 -12.69 -1.46
CA THR A 89 -2.30 -13.55 -2.57
C THR A 89 -1.17 -14.47 -2.15
#